data_AF-A0A7X9CPA4-F1
#
_entry.id   AF-A0A7X9CPA4-F1
#
_cell.length_a   1.000
_cell.length_b   1.000
_cell.length_c   1.000
_cell.angle_alpha   90.00
_cell.angle_beta   90.00
_cell.angle_gamma   90.00
#
_symmetry.space_group_name_H-M   'P 1'
#
loop_
_entity.id
_entity.type
_entity.pdbx_description
1 polymer ?
#
loop_
_entity_poly.entity_id
_entity_poly.type
_entity_poly.pdbx_seq_one_letter_code
_entity_poly.pdbx_strand_id
1 'polypeptide(L)'
;MKFSLGKGGEVKVVQIFKDAEQVEDAKKLYAYLKENELFKGNLGEIHSQISYTGDKVLLVGLGEKNKLQADNLRTVYFKVGKELMKS
;
A
#
# COMPACT_ATOMS: atom_id res chain seq x y z
N MET A 1 -7.79 -18.33 -3.19
CA MET A 1 -8.25 -17.01 -3.68
C MET A 1 -8.64 -17.12 -5.14
N LYS A 2 -9.69 -16.41 -5.56
CA LYS A 2 -10.07 -16.27 -6.97
C LYS A 2 -9.47 -14.98 -7.51
N PHE A 3 -8.68 -15.05 -8.58
CA PHE A 3 -8.08 -13.87 -9.22
C PHE A 3 -8.88 -13.52 -10.47
N SER A 4 -9.28 -12.26 -10.59
CA SER A 4 -9.95 -11.72 -11.78
C SER A 4 -9.07 -10.62 -12.37
N LEU A 5 -8.84 -10.68 -13.68
CA LEU A 5 -8.03 -9.70 -14.40
C LEU A 5 -8.94 -8.65 -15.05
N GLY A 6 -8.51 -7.39 -15.09
CA GLY A 6 -9.21 -6.29 -15.77
C GLY A 6 -10.42 -5.70 -15.04
N LYS A 7 -10.79 -6.23 -13.86
CA LYS A 7 -11.82 -5.64 -12.99
C LYS A 7 -11.19 -5.16 -11.68
N GLY A 8 -11.62 -4.00 -11.20
CA GLY A 8 -11.25 -3.49 -9.88
C GLY A 8 -11.86 -4.33 -8.76
N GLY A 9 -11.26 -4.26 -7.56
CA GLY A 9 -11.80 -4.83 -6.33
C GLY A 9 -12.34 -3.75 -5.38
N GLU A 10 -12.85 -4.17 -4.22
CA GLU A 10 -13.35 -3.24 -3.20
C GLU A 10 -12.25 -2.40 -2.54
N VAL A 11 -11.08 -2.99 -2.30
CA VAL A 11 -9.95 -2.32 -1.68
C VAL A 11 -8.87 -2.09 -2.74
N LYS A 12 -8.42 -0.83 -2.88
CA LYS A 12 -7.32 -0.46 -3.75
C LYS A 12 -5.99 -0.55 -3.01
N VAL A 13 -5.09 -1.42 -3.46
CA VAL A 13 -3.73 -1.52 -2.93
C VAL A 13 -2.80 -0.63 -3.74
N VAL A 14 -2.18 0.36 -3.11
CA VAL A 14 -1.27 1.32 -3.74
C VAL A 14 0.16 1.03 -3.28
N GLN A 15 1.07 0.76 -4.22
CA GLN A 15 2.47 0.52 -3.89
C GLN A 15 3.29 1.80 -3.94
N ILE A 16 4.13 2.00 -2.93
CA ILE A 16 4.88 3.25 -2.74
C ILE A 16 6.34 2.91 -2.43
N PHE A 17 7.25 3.45 -3.24
CA PHE A 17 8.68 3.38 -2.94
C PHE A 17 9.04 4.33 -1.80
N LYS A 18 10.10 3.98 -1.08
CA LYS A 18 10.62 4.80 0.00
C LYS A 18 10.92 6.21 -0.49
N ASP A 19 10.48 7.19 0.29
CA ASP A 19 10.70 8.63 0.06
C ASP A 19 10.15 9.15 -1.29
N ALA A 20 9.18 8.45 -1.89
CA ALA A 20 8.52 8.93 -3.11
C ALA A 20 7.99 10.36 -2.94
N GLU A 21 8.24 11.23 -3.92
CA GLU A 21 7.74 12.62 -3.87
C GLU A 21 6.24 12.69 -4.09
N GLN A 22 5.75 11.92 -5.06
CA GLN A 22 4.35 11.88 -5.47
C GLN A 22 3.92 10.45 -5.75
N VAL A 23 2.62 10.24 -5.61
CA VAL A 23 1.93 8.99 -5.94
C VAL A 23 0.80 9.28 -6.91
N GLU A 24 0.50 8.35 -7.81
CA GLU A 24 -0.60 8.54 -8.77
C GLU A 24 -1.96 8.47 -8.07
N ASP A 25 -2.07 7.56 -7.11
CA ASP A 25 -3.27 7.25 -6.35
C ASP A 25 -3.16 7.67 -4.89
N ALA A 26 -4.31 7.94 -4.24
CA ALA A 26 -4.39 8.29 -2.83
C ALA A 26 -3.50 9.51 -2.43
N LYS A 27 -3.32 10.47 -3.33
CA LYS A 27 -2.45 11.65 -3.18
C LYS A 27 -2.64 12.39 -1.86
N LYS A 28 -3.90 12.69 -1.49
CA LYS A 28 -4.22 13.43 -0.26
C LYS A 28 -3.84 12.64 0.99
N LEU A 29 -4.15 11.34 1.01
CA LEU A 29 -3.79 10.45 2.10
C LEU A 29 -2.27 10.34 2.23
N TYR A 30 -1.57 10.08 1.13
CA TYR A 30 -0.12 9.96 1.15
C TYR A 30 0.58 11.24 1.60
N ALA A 31 0.14 12.41 1.08
CA ALA A 31 0.68 13.71 1.49
C ALA A 31 0.53 13.93 3.00
N TYR A 32 -0.67 13.70 3.54
CA TYR A 32 -0.92 13.79 4.98
C TYR A 32 0.00 12.87 5.78
N LEU A 33 0.10 11.59 5.40
CA LEU A 33 0.93 10.64 6.13
C LEU A 33 2.42 10.97 6.06
N LYS A 34 2.87 11.49 4.92
CA LYS A 34 4.27 11.91 4.73
C LYS A 34 4.60 13.14 5.57
N GLU A 35 3.73 14.16 5.55
CA GLU A 35 3.88 15.39 6.34
C GLU A 35 3.92 15.13 7.84
N ASN A 36 3.15 14.14 8.31
CA ASN A 36 3.11 13.74 9.72
C ASN A 36 4.12 12.62 10.07
N GLU A 37 5.01 12.25 9.15
CA GLU A 37 5.97 11.16 9.30
C GLU A 37 5.39 9.78 9.67
N LEU A 38 4.10 9.57 9.39
CA LEU A 38 3.35 8.35 9.70
C LEU A 38 3.53 7.23 8.67
N PHE A 39 4.03 7.57 7.48
CA PHE A 39 4.31 6.60 6.43
C PHE A 39 5.44 7.11 5.53
N LYS A 40 6.49 6.31 5.34
CA LYS A 40 7.67 6.70 4.52
C LYS A 40 7.89 5.82 3.29
N GLY A 41 7.12 4.75 3.14
CA GLY A 41 7.28 3.76 2.06
C GLY A 41 8.38 2.73 2.35
N ASN A 42 8.70 2.51 3.63
CA ASN A 42 9.66 1.50 4.05
C ASN A 42 9.19 0.09 3.66
N LEU A 43 10.13 -0.85 3.46
CA LEU A 43 9.78 -2.18 2.98
C LEU A 43 8.80 -2.89 3.94
N GLY A 44 7.61 -3.21 3.43
CA GLY A 44 6.56 -3.89 4.16
C GLY A 44 5.88 -3.05 5.24
N GLU A 45 6.02 -1.72 5.18
CA GLU A 45 5.18 -0.75 5.88
C GLU A 45 3.78 -0.77 5.28
N ILE A 46 2.75 -0.73 6.14
CA ILE A 46 1.34 -0.78 5.72
C ILE A 46 0.59 0.36 6.38
N HIS A 47 -0.23 1.06 5.59
CA HIS A 47 -1.24 1.97 6.11
C HIS A 47 -2.59 1.65 5.47
N SER A 48 -3.57 1.29 6.30
CA SER A 48 -4.92 0.90 5.88
C SER A 48 -5.92 1.99 6.21
N GLN A 49 -6.54 2.58 5.19
CA GLN A 49 -7.73 3.42 5.33
C GLN A 49 -8.90 2.67 4.70
N ILE A 50 -9.55 1.80 5.49
CA ILE A 50 -10.68 0.98 5.07
C ILE A 50 -11.88 1.40 5.90
N SER A 51 -12.64 2.36 5.38
CA SER A 51 -13.85 2.86 6.03
C SER A 51 -15.10 2.17 5.48
N TYR A 52 -16.19 2.16 6.27
CA TYR A 52 -17.45 1.48 5.89
C TYR A 52 -18.13 2.15 4.67
N THR A 53 -18.08 3.49 4.59
CA THR A 53 -18.76 4.29 3.54
C THR A 53 -17.84 5.15 2.69
N GLY A 54 -16.54 5.20 3.00
CA GLY A 54 -15.58 6.06 2.32
C GLY A 54 -14.54 5.27 1.52
N ASP A 55 -13.40 5.91 1.28
CA ASP A 55 -12.28 5.29 0.57
C ASP A 55 -11.82 4.01 1.28
N LYS A 56 -11.56 2.98 0.47
CA LYS A 56 -10.98 1.70 0.86
C LYS A 56 -9.63 1.57 0.17
N VAL A 57 -8.60 2.14 0.80
CA VAL A 57 -7.24 2.18 0.25
C VAL A 57 -6.28 1.55 1.25
N LEU A 58 -5.34 0.76 0.73
CA LEU A 58 -4.23 0.22 1.49
C LEU A 58 -2.91 0.64 0.82
N LEU A 59 -2.14 1.47 1.51
CA LEU A 59 -0.80 1.87 1.07
C LEU A 59 0.20 0.82 1.52
N VAL A 60 1.12 0.42 0.63
CA VAL A 60 2.17 -0.55 0.92
C VAL A 60 3.53 -0.02 0.53
N GLY A 61 4.47 -0.06 1.47
CA GLY A 61 5.84 0.37 1.25
C GLY A 61 6.69 -0.71 0.59
N LEU A 62 7.36 -0.36 -0.50
CA LEU A 62 8.27 -1.25 -1.25
C LEU A 62 9.74 -1.09 -0.85
N GLY A 63 10.07 -0.11 -0.01
CA GLY A 63 11.44 0.22 0.32
C GLY A 63 12.16 0.94 -0.84
N GLU A 64 13.48 0.88 -0.84
CA GLU A 64 14.29 1.54 -1.87
C GLU A 64 14.15 0.84 -3.23
N LYS A 65 13.84 1.61 -4.27
CA LYS A 65 13.61 1.09 -5.64
C LYS A 65 14.77 0.22 -6.15
N ASN A 66 16.01 0.62 -5.86
CA ASN A 66 17.22 -0.06 -6.33
C ASN A 66 17.56 -1.34 -5.53
N LYS A 67 16.88 -1.59 -4.40
CA LYS A 67 17.09 -2.76 -3.54
C LYS A 67 15.91 -3.75 -3.59
N LEU A 68 14.89 -3.48 -4.42
CA LEU A 68 13.72 -4.33 -4.50
C LEU A 68 14.05 -5.67 -5.17
N GLN A 69 13.73 -6.76 -4.49
CA GLN A 69 13.89 -8.13 -4.97
C GLN A 69 12.55 -8.87 -4.98
N ALA A 70 12.48 -9.99 -5.69
CA ALA A 70 11.26 -10.79 -5.78
C ALA A 70 10.75 -11.28 -4.41
N ASP A 71 11.66 -11.64 -3.49
CA ASP A 71 11.29 -12.07 -2.13
C ASP A 71 10.72 -10.95 -1.27
N ASN A 72 11.14 -9.71 -1.52
CA ASN A 72 10.57 -8.53 -0.87
C ASN A 72 9.10 -8.39 -1.25
N LEU A 73 8.76 -8.57 -2.54
CA LEU A 73 7.37 -8.54 -3.01
C LEU A 73 6.52 -9.64 -2.35
N ARG A 74 7.04 -10.86 -2.26
CA ARG A 74 6.34 -11.97 -1.58
C ARG A 74 6.02 -11.61 -0.13
N THR A 75 7.01 -11.07 0.59
CA THR A 75 6.87 -10.66 1.99
C THR A 75 5.85 -9.53 2.15
N VAL A 76 5.92 -8.52 1.28
CA VAL A 76 5.00 -7.38 1.28
C VAL A 76 3.55 -7.84 1.05
N TYR A 77 3.29 -8.63 0.00
CA TYR A 77 1.93 -9.07 -0.30
C TYR A 77 1.39 -10.11 0.69
N PHE A 78 2.26 -10.87 1.37
CA PHE A 78 1.84 -11.67 2.52
C PHE A 78 1.29 -10.78 3.65
N LYS A 79 1.97 -9.67 3.97
CA LYS A 79 1.48 -8.72 4.96
C LYS A 79 0.18 -8.03 4.52
N VAL A 80 0.05 -7.67 3.24
CA VAL A 80 -1.20 -7.13 2.68
C VAL A 80 -2.35 -8.10 2.88
N GLY A 81 -2.16 -9.37 2.52
CA GLY A 81 -3.17 -10.40 2.74
C GLY A 81 -3.56 -10.53 4.21
N LYS A 82 -2.58 -10.51 5.13
CA LYS A 82 -2.84 -10.51 6.58
C LYS A 82 -3.64 -9.31 7.05
N GLU A 83 -3.36 -8.13 6.52
CA GLU A 83 -4.08 -6.92 6.91
C GLU A 83 -5.53 -6.94 6.44
N LEU A 84 -5.76 -7.35 5.19
CA LEU A 84 -7.11 -7.47 4.62
C LEU A 84 -7.97 -8.51 5.34
N MET A 85 -7.37 -9.53 5.96
CA MET A 85 -8.10 -10.52 6.77
C MET A 85 -8.54 -9.99 8.14
N LYS A 86 -7.99 -8.87 8.62
CA LYS A 86 -8.42 -8.24 9.88
C LYS A 86 -9.64 -7.31 9.70
N SER A 87 -9.90 -6.93 8.45
CA SER A 87 -10.89 -5.91 8.07
C SER A 87 -12.28 -6.51 7.88
#